data_AF-A0A2E3ZHR7-F1
#
_entry.id   AF-A0A2E3ZHR7-F1
#
_cell.length_a   1.000
_cell.length_b   1.000
_cell.length_c   1.000
_cell.angle_alpha   90.00
_cell.angle_beta   90.00
_cell.angle_gamma   90.00
#
_symmetry.space_group_name_H-M   'P 1'
#
loop_
_entity.id
_entity.type
_entity.pdbx_description
1 polymer ?
#
loop_
_entity_poly.entity_id
_entity_poly.type
_entity_poly.pdbx_seq_one_letter_code
_entity_poly.pdbx_strand_id
1 'polypeptide(L)'
;MGRSVDLEGYDRTLVSRLLILLLMLFSVMFYTRFHGSGNTLDIYLLHGTGGLDSFIRGFYRIAAGYLAIHTLLFWMIRNPVPGSMQPLFRKDLVVKPHPSLGLERLVPFSSWTLMIFGLSMWINGLMSLFILFGVHPSPFLVHAGVAVFATAFSAAVLTAVVVRYVILPSMIQNGSPIDHMFLPHEQVMHNWALILLAIELGLGWMTVQAPMVSLGLTYGAIYLIFSELWALWGGGYYVYEFIDPRPRLAPYFLLGLTILCALSFVIGWFVSLIREQNPFFAVVLLLLLVFGSTRFKNPLSLGDSASD
;
A
#
# COMPACT_ATOMS: atom_id res chain seq x y z
N MET A 1 10.91 -7.20 -27.21
CA MET A 1 12.36 -6.91 -27.08
C MET A 1 12.61 -6.48 -25.64
N GLY A 2 13.62 -7.02 -24.97
CA GLY A 2 13.90 -6.69 -23.56
C GLY A 2 15.03 -5.67 -23.42
N ARG A 3 15.03 -4.87 -22.35
CA ARG A 3 16.11 -3.94 -22.00
C ARG A 3 17.08 -4.63 -21.05
N SER A 4 18.37 -4.67 -21.39
CA SER A 4 19.42 -5.17 -20.50
C SER A 4 19.76 -4.13 -19.42
N VAL A 5 20.07 -4.62 -18.22
CA VAL A 5 20.59 -3.84 -17.09
C VAL A 5 22.03 -4.28 -16.87
N ASP A 6 22.94 -3.31 -16.77
CA ASP A 6 24.32 -3.57 -16.38
C ASP A 6 24.50 -3.27 -14.89
N LEU A 7 25.13 -4.19 -14.16
CA LEU A 7 25.48 -3.99 -12.76
C LEU A 7 26.79 -3.22 -12.58
N GLU A 8 27.53 -2.95 -13.65
CA GLU A 8 28.84 -2.26 -13.64
C GLU A 8 29.85 -2.96 -12.71
N GLY A 9 29.73 -4.28 -12.53
CA GLY A 9 30.56 -5.07 -11.61
C GLY A 9 30.24 -4.91 -10.13
N TYR A 10 29.19 -4.18 -9.75
CA TYR A 10 28.76 -4.05 -8.35
C TYR A 10 27.86 -5.22 -7.93
N ASP A 11 28.06 -5.67 -6.69
CA ASP A 11 27.10 -6.48 -5.96
C ASP A 11 26.93 -5.93 -4.55
N ARG A 12 25.88 -5.13 -4.34
CA ARG A 12 25.50 -4.56 -3.04
C ARG A 12 24.51 -5.42 -2.27
N THR A 13 24.30 -6.68 -2.67
CA THR A 13 23.30 -7.57 -2.08
C THR A 13 23.39 -7.63 -0.56
N LEU A 14 24.60 -7.81 -0.01
CA LEU A 14 24.79 -7.92 1.44
C LEU A 14 24.42 -6.62 2.17
N VAL A 15 24.83 -5.47 1.62
CA VAL A 15 24.53 -4.15 2.22
C VAL A 15 23.03 -3.89 2.19
N SER A 16 22.38 -4.13 1.04
CA SER A 16 20.94 -3.96 0.86
C SER A 16 20.14 -4.87 1.79
N ARG A 17 20.51 -6.16 1.91
CA ARG A 17 19.85 -7.10 2.83
C ARG A 17 20.02 -6.71 4.29
N LEU A 18 21.22 -6.28 4.68
CA LEU A 18 21.49 -5.83 6.05
C LEU A 18 20.69 -4.55 6.37
N LEU A 19 20.58 -3.61 5.43
CA LEU A 19 19.76 -2.42 5.59
C LEU A 19 18.27 -2.77 5.80
N ILE A 20 17.72 -3.68 4.98
CA ILE A 20 16.33 -4.14 5.12
C ILE A 20 16.09 -4.79 6.49
N LEU A 21 17.02 -5.66 6.92
CA LEU A 21 16.94 -6.32 8.22
C LEU A 21 16.99 -5.32 9.37
N LEU A 22 17.94 -4.39 9.34
CA LEU A 22 18.07 -3.34 10.37
C LEU A 22 16.82 -2.45 10.43
N LEU A 23 16.27 -2.06 9.27
CA LEU A 23 15.04 -1.30 9.19
C LEU A 23 13.87 -2.07 9.83
N MET A 24 13.71 -3.35 9.50
CA MET A 24 12.67 -4.20 10.06
C MET A 24 12.81 -4.33 11.58
N LEU A 25 14.02 -4.62 12.08
CA LEU A 25 14.29 -4.75 13.51
C LEU A 25 14.03 -3.43 14.25
N PHE A 26 14.54 -2.31 13.74
CA PHE A 26 14.31 -0.99 14.30
C PHE A 26 12.81 -0.67 14.36
N SER A 27 12.09 -0.91 13.27
CA SER A 27 10.66 -0.67 13.13
C SER A 27 9.85 -1.50 14.14
N VAL A 28 10.12 -2.80 14.25
CA VAL A 28 9.46 -3.69 15.23
C VAL A 28 9.80 -3.29 16.67
N MET A 29 11.08 -3.02 16.96
CA MET A 29 11.50 -2.56 18.29
C MET A 29 10.82 -1.24 18.68
N PHE A 30 10.74 -0.29 17.74
CA PHE A 30 10.05 0.98 17.97
C PHE A 30 8.57 0.74 18.28
N TYR A 31 7.87 -0.08 17.48
CA TYR A 31 6.48 -0.39 17.75
C TYR A 31 6.30 -1.03 19.13
N THR A 32 7.03 -2.10 19.44
CA THR A 32 6.91 -2.80 20.74
C THR A 32 7.18 -1.87 21.92
N ARG A 33 8.15 -0.96 21.81
CA ARG A 33 8.51 -0.02 22.89
C ARG A 33 7.49 1.11 23.08
N PHE A 34 6.84 1.56 22.01
CA PHE A 34 6.00 2.76 22.00
C PHE A 34 4.52 2.50 21.71
N HIS A 35 4.07 1.26 21.44
CA HIS A 35 2.68 0.97 21.07
C HIS A 35 1.65 1.48 22.10
N GLY A 36 2.02 1.55 23.38
CA GLY A 36 1.17 2.07 24.46
C GLY A 36 1.25 3.59 24.69
N SER A 37 2.09 4.32 23.96
CA SER A 37 2.26 5.78 24.14
C SER A 37 1.25 6.63 23.35
N GLY A 38 0.36 6.00 22.59
CA GLY A 38 -0.70 6.69 21.87
C GLY A 38 -1.91 7.01 22.75
N ASN A 39 -2.82 7.82 22.20
CA ASN A 39 -4.11 8.11 22.86
C ASN A 39 -4.92 6.83 23.08
N THR A 40 -5.75 6.82 24.11
CA THR A 40 -6.72 5.73 24.32
C THR A 40 -7.64 5.61 23.11
N LEU A 41 -7.80 4.38 22.61
CA LEU A 41 -8.68 4.10 21.48
C LEU A 41 -10.12 4.04 21.96
N ASP A 42 -10.92 5.04 21.61
CA ASP A 42 -12.36 5.05 21.89
C ASP A 42 -13.10 4.13 20.91
N ILE A 43 -13.52 2.97 21.41
CA ILE A 43 -14.22 1.93 20.63
C ILE A 43 -15.52 2.48 20.02
N TYR A 44 -16.24 3.34 20.74
CA TYR A 44 -17.51 3.88 20.27
C TYR A 44 -17.30 4.93 19.19
N LEU A 45 -16.23 5.73 19.29
CA LEU A 45 -15.84 6.63 18.21
C LEU A 45 -15.44 5.88 16.94
N LEU A 46 -14.77 4.72 17.08
CA LEU A 46 -14.24 3.95 15.95
C LEU A 46 -15.28 3.05 15.28
N HIS A 47 -16.12 2.39 16.08
CA HIS A 47 -17.03 1.33 15.62
C HIS A 47 -18.51 1.66 15.78
N GLY A 48 -18.81 2.81 16.38
CA GLY A 48 -20.15 3.33 16.63
C GLY A 48 -20.72 2.91 17.98
N THR A 49 -21.93 3.37 18.29
CA THR A 49 -22.62 3.15 19.58
C THR A 49 -23.74 2.10 19.51
N GLY A 50 -23.81 1.33 18.43
CA GLY A 50 -24.91 0.43 18.10
C GLY A 50 -25.90 1.04 17.11
N GLY A 51 -27.00 0.34 16.83
CA GLY A 51 -28.07 0.82 15.94
C GLY A 51 -27.59 1.24 14.55
N LEU A 52 -28.08 2.38 14.06
CA LEU A 52 -27.81 2.84 12.70
C LEU A 52 -26.35 3.25 12.47
N ASP A 53 -25.67 3.81 13.48
CA ASP A 53 -24.29 4.28 13.35
C ASP A 53 -23.31 3.11 13.13
N SER A 54 -23.38 2.10 14.00
CA SER A 54 -22.58 0.87 13.82
C SER A 54 -22.95 0.11 12.54
N PHE A 55 -24.22 0.13 12.14
CA PHE A 55 -24.66 -0.48 10.87
C PHE A 55 -24.03 0.21 9.66
N ILE A 56 -24.07 1.54 9.56
CA ILE A 56 -23.52 2.28 8.42
C ILE A 56 -22.01 2.05 8.29
N ARG A 57 -21.28 2.14 9.40
CA ARG A 57 -19.83 1.89 9.44
C ARG A 57 -19.50 0.46 9.06
N GLY A 58 -20.22 -0.50 9.64
CA GLY A 58 -20.09 -1.92 9.34
C GLY A 58 -20.34 -2.20 7.86
N PHE A 59 -21.45 -1.71 7.31
CA PHE A 59 -21.80 -1.88 5.91
C PHE A 59 -20.75 -1.28 4.97
N TYR A 60 -20.32 -0.04 5.20
CA TYR A 60 -19.28 0.62 4.42
C TYR A 60 -18.00 -0.22 4.37
N ARG A 61 -17.49 -0.61 5.54
CA ARG A 61 -16.26 -1.38 5.68
C ARG A 61 -16.37 -2.76 5.06
N ILE A 62 -17.47 -3.48 5.27
CA ILE A 62 -17.69 -4.80 4.67
C ILE A 62 -17.82 -4.70 3.15
N ALA A 63 -18.49 -3.67 2.62
CA ALA A 63 -18.58 -3.43 1.17
C ALA A 63 -17.20 -3.13 0.56
N ALA A 64 -16.39 -2.29 1.22
CA ALA A 64 -15.02 -2.00 0.81
C ALA A 64 -14.11 -3.25 0.88
N GLY A 65 -14.26 -4.05 1.95
CA GLY A 65 -13.57 -5.33 2.10
C GLY A 65 -14.00 -6.36 1.04
N TYR A 66 -15.29 -6.38 0.67
CA TYR A 66 -15.79 -7.19 -0.43
C TYR A 66 -15.19 -6.74 -1.77
N LEU A 67 -15.11 -5.45 -2.05
CA LEU A 67 -14.45 -4.93 -3.27
C LEU A 67 -13.01 -5.43 -3.37
N ALA A 68 -12.25 -5.45 -2.26
CA ALA A 68 -10.89 -5.98 -2.22
C ALA A 68 -10.85 -7.48 -2.57
N ILE A 69 -11.67 -8.29 -1.89
CA ILE A 69 -11.76 -9.74 -2.15
C ILE A 69 -12.20 -9.99 -3.60
N HIS A 70 -13.20 -9.27 -4.08
CA HIS A 70 -13.72 -9.44 -5.44
C HIS A 70 -12.63 -9.15 -6.48
N THR A 71 -11.89 -8.06 -6.28
CA THR A 71 -10.78 -7.67 -7.14
C THR A 71 -9.67 -8.74 -7.14
N LEU A 72 -9.22 -9.17 -5.95
CA LEU A 72 -8.17 -10.18 -5.81
C LEU A 72 -8.58 -11.53 -6.42
N LEU A 73 -9.78 -12.02 -6.13
CA LEU A 73 -10.19 -13.35 -6.57
C LEU A 73 -10.63 -13.38 -8.03
N PHE A 74 -11.54 -12.49 -8.42
CA PHE A 74 -12.22 -12.57 -9.72
C PHE A 74 -11.53 -11.76 -10.81
N TRP A 75 -11.09 -10.54 -10.50
CA TRP A 75 -10.44 -9.69 -11.51
C TRP A 75 -8.95 -9.99 -11.66
N MET A 76 -8.32 -10.54 -10.63
CA MET A 76 -6.90 -10.90 -10.64
C MET A 76 -6.68 -12.40 -10.78
N ILE A 77 -6.85 -13.21 -9.74
CA ILE A 77 -6.42 -14.62 -9.71
C ILE A 77 -7.16 -15.49 -10.73
N ARG A 78 -8.49 -15.37 -10.82
CA ARG A 78 -9.33 -16.19 -11.71
C ARG A 78 -9.52 -15.57 -13.10
N ASN A 79 -8.86 -14.46 -13.39
CA ASN A 79 -9.02 -13.81 -14.69
C ASN A 79 -8.37 -14.67 -15.78
N PRO A 80 -9.10 -15.04 -16.84
CA PRO A 80 -8.54 -15.82 -17.93
C PRO A 80 -7.53 -15.04 -18.78
N VAL A 81 -7.56 -13.70 -18.72
CA VAL A 81 -6.62 -12.84 -19.43
C VAL A 81 -5.38 -12.61 -18.56
N PRO A 82 -4.17 -12.97 -19.04
CA PRO A 82 -2.93 -12.74 -18.29
C PRO A 82 -2.73 -11.26 -17.93
N GLY A 83 -2.12 -11.00 -16.77
CA GLY A 83 -1.65 -9.66 -16.42
C GLY A 83 -0.42 -9.29 -17.24
N SER A 84 -0.16 -8.00 -17.38
CA SER A 84 1.03 -7.49 -18.05
C SER A 84 1.98 -6.94 -17.01
N MET A 85 3.15 -7.56 -16.85
CA MET A 85 4.24 -7.02 -16.03
C MET A 85 5.50 -6.86 -16.88
N GLN A 86 6.41 -5.99 -16.46
CA GLN A 86 7.75 -5.87 -17.05
C GLN A 86 8.80 -6.05 -15.95
N PRO A 87 8.93 -7.26 -15.38
CA PRO A 87 9.87 -7.51 -14.30
C PRO A 87 11.31 -7.56 -14.80
N LEU A 88 12.24 -7.35 -13.87
CA LEU A 88 13.67 -7.61 -14.06
C LEU A 88 13.97 -9.08 -13.77
N PHE A 89 14.33 -9.86 -14.79
CA PHE A 89 14.76 -11.24 -14.60
C PHE A 89 16.14 -11.29 -13.94
N ARG A 90 16.22 -11.93 -12.78
CA ARG A 90 17.39 -11.84 -11.89
C ARG A 90 18.65 -12.39 -12.54
N LYS A 91 18.55 -13.56 -13.19
CA LYS A 91 19.70 -14.25 -13.81
C LYS A 91 20.21 -13.53 -15.05
N ASP A 92 19.29 -13.14 -15.91
CA ASP A 92 19.62 -12.59 -17.22
C ASP A 92 19.91 -11.08 -17.18
N LEU A 93 19.51 -10.40 -16.10
CA LEU A 93 19.55 -8.93 -15.98
C LEU A 93 18.81 -8.24 -17.13
N VAL A 94 17.68 -8.82 -17.54
CA VAL A 94 16.84 -8.27 -18.62
C VAL A 94 15.46 -7.93 -18.08
N VAL A 95 15.04 -6.69 -18.34
CA VAL A 95 13.66 -6.25 -18.18
C VAL A 95 12.90 -6.62 -19.45
N LYS A 96 11.90 -7.49 -19.33
CA LYS A 96 11.08 -7.90 -20.48
C LYS A 96 9.62 -8.14 -20.06
N PRO A 97 8.67 -8.02 -21.00
CA PRO A 97 7.27 -8.37 -20.72
C PRO A 97 7.14 -9.81 -20.20
N HIS A 98 6.34 -9.97 -19.15
CA HIS A 98 6.03 -11.24 -18.52
C HIS A 98 4.52 -11.34 -18.26
N PRO A 99 3.83 -12.33 -18.86
CA PRO A 99 2.41 -12.54 -18.61
C PRO A 99 2.20 -13.17 -17.22
N SER A 100 1.52 -12.46 -16.31
CA SER A 100 1.25 -12.99 -14.95
C SER A 100 -0.08 -13.71 -14.85
N LEU A 101 -0.08 -14.88 -14.19
CA LEU A 101 -1.25 -15.75 -14.07
C LEU A 101 -1.52 -16.18 -12.62
N GLY A 102 -2.79 -16.36 -12.29
CA GLY A 102 -3.19 -16.93 -11.00
C GLY A 102 -2.63 -16.15 -9.80
N LEU A 103 -1.97 -16.87 -8.88
CA LEU A 103 -1.38 -16.30 -7.68
C LEU A 103 -0.16 -15.39 -7.96
N GLU A 104 0.47 -15.52 -9.12
CA GLU A 104 1.59 -14.64 -9.51
C GLU A 104 1.14 -13.18 -9.61
N ARG A 105 -0.16 -12.94 -9.87
CA ARG A 105 -0.76 -11.61 -9.86
C ARG A 105 -0.80 -10.96 -8.47
N LEU A 106 -0.48 -11.70 -7.40
CA LEU A 106 -0.39 -11.17 -6.04
C LEU A 106 1.05 -10.79 -5.64
N VAL A 107 2.03 -11.03 -6.52
CA VAL A 107 3.44 -10.72 -6.25
C VAL A 107 3.71 -9.21 -6.19
N PRO A 108 3.09 -8.33 -7.01
CA PRO A 108 3.32 -6.88 -6.92
C PRO A 108 2.92 -6.27 -5.57
N PHE A 109 3.63 -5.19 -5.19
CA PHE A 109 3.32 -4.46 -3.95
C PHE A 109 1.91 -3.86 -3.96
N SER A 110 1.41 -3.43 -5.13
CA SER A 110 0.04 -2.92 -5.27
C SER A 110 -1.02 -3.96 -4.88
N SER A 111 -0.75 -5.24 -5.12
CA SER A 111 -1.61 -6.35 -4.68
C SER A 111 -1.52 -6.56 -3.17
N TRP A 112 -0.34 -6.40 -2.58
CA TRP A 112 -0.15 -6.40 -1.12
C TRP A 112 -0.92 -5.27 -0.45
N THR A 113 -0.86 -4.06 -1.01
CA THR A 113 -1.69 -2.92 -0.59
C THR A 113 -3.18 -3.26 -0.59
N LEU A 114 -3.67 -3.92 -1.64
CA LEU A 114 -5.07 -4.35 -1.71
C LEU A 114 -5.43 -5.41 -0.66
N MET A 115 -4.52 -6.36 -0.39
CA MET A 115 -4.71 -7.37 0.65
C MET A 115 -4.80 -6.74 2.05
N ILE A 116 -3.89 -5.83 2.41
CA ILE A 116 -3.89 -5.19 3.72
C ILE A 116 -5.07 -4.21 3.88
N PHE A 117 -5.47 -3.53 2.79
CA PHE A 117 -6.71 -2.75 2.73
C PHE A 117 -7.94 -3.63 3.00
N GLY A 118 -8.07 -4.75 2.28
CA GLY A 118 -9.17 -5.69 2.48
C GLY A 118 -9.21 -6.21 3.92
N LEU A 119 -8.05 -6.61 4.47
CA LEU A 119 -7.95 -7.08 5.84
C LEU A 119 -8.38 -6.00 6.85
N SER A 120 -7.92 -4.76 6.67
CA SER A 120 -8.31 -3.62 7.52
C SER A 120 -9.83 -3.43 7.51
N MET A 121 -10.42 -3.39 6.32
CA MET A 121 -11.85 -3.17 6.13
C MET A 121 -12.67 -4.30 6.74
N TRP A 122 -12.27 -5.56 6.57
CA TRP A 122 -12.95 -6.70 7.19
C TRP A 122 -12.86 -6.69 8.71
N ILE A 123 -11.67 -6.54 9.30
CA ILE A 123 -11.50 -6.55 10.76
C ILE A 123 -12.33 -5.43 11.39
N ASN A 124 -12.23 -4.20 10.87
CA ASN A 124 -12.95 -3.06 11.42
C ASN A 124 -14.46 -3.09 11.15
N GLY A 125 -14.88 -3.68 10.02
CA GLY A 125 -16.28 -3.90 9.69
C GLY A 125 -16.92 -4.92 10.62
N LEU A 126 -16.25 -6.05 10.87
CA LEU A 126 -16.70 -7.07 11.83
C LEU A 126 -16.80 -6.50 13.25
N MET A 127 -15.86 -5.65 13.67
CA MET A 127 -15.95 -4.97 14.96
C MET A 127 -17.15 -4.03 15.06
N SER A 128 -17.50 -3.30 13.99
CA SER A 128 -18.75 -2.52 13.95
C SER A 128 -19.99 -3.40 14.04
N LEU A 129 -19.98 -4.59 13.42
CA LEU A 129 -21.08 -5.55 13.57
C LEU A 129 -21.15 -6.15 14.99
N PHE A 130 -20.02 -6.40 15.64
CA PHE A 130 -20.01 -6.84 17.04
C PHE A 130 -20.72 -5.83 17.93
N ILE A 131 -20.36 -4.55 17.82
CA ILE A 131 -21.03 -3.49 18.58
C ILE A 131 -22.52 -3.41 18.23
N LEU A 132 -22.90 -3.54 16.95
CA LEU A 132 -24.29 -3.57 16.51
C LEU A 132 -25.11 -4.67 17.22
N PHE A 133 -24.50 -5.83 17.45
CA PHE A 133 -25.12 -6.96 18.14
C PHE A 133 -24.88 -6.99 19.66
N GLY A 134 -24.37 -5.90 20.24
CA GLY A 134 -24.14 -5.78 21.69
C GLY A 134 -22.93 -6.56 22.20
N VAL A 135 -22.00 -6.94 21.32
CA VAL A 135 -20.74 -7.61 21.66
C VAL A 135 -19.61 -6.59 21.69
N HIS A 136 -18.91 -6.49 22.82
CA HIS A 136 -17.76 -5.60 22.95
C HIS A 136 -16.47 -6.29 22.45
N PRO A 137 -15.79 -5.74 21.42
CA PRO A 137 -14.49 -6.25 20.98
C PRO A 137 -13.43 -6.15 22.08
N SER A 138 -12.50 -7.10 22.11
CA SER A 138 -11.37 -7.03 23.05
C SER A 138 -10.45 -5.85 22.72
N PRO A 139 -9.78 -5.23 23.71
CA PRO A 139 -8.84 -4.13 23.46
C PRO A 139 -7.72 -4.50 22.48
N PHE A 140 -7.28 -5.76 22.50
CA PHE A 140 -6.31 -6.29 21.55
C PHE A 140 -6.83 -6.23 20.11
N LEU A 141 -8.08 -6.65 19.87
CA LEU A 141 -8.68 -6.65 18.54
C LEU A 141 -8.86 -5.23 18.00
N VAL A 142 -9.26 -4.29 18.85
CA VAL A 142 -9.37 -2.86 18.51
C VAL A 142 -8.00 -2.31 18.13
N HIS A 143 -6.98 -2.57 18.95
CA HIS A 143 -5.61 -2.13 18.66
C HIS A 143 -5.11 -2.72 17.33
N ALA A 144 -5.34 -4.02 17.09
CA ALA A 144 -4.98 -4.68 15.85
C ALA A 144 -5.72 -4.08 14.64
N GLY A 145 -7.01 -3.77 14.76
CA GLY A 145 -7.80 -3.13 13.71
C GLY A 145 -7.26 -1.76 13.30
N VAL A 146 -6.89 -0.93 14.28
CA VAL A 146 -6.28 0.39 14.05
C VAL A 146 -4.86 0.27 13.50
N ALA A 147 -4.06 -0.67 14.00
CA ALA A 147 -2.71 -0.95 13.49
C ALA A 147 -2.71 -1.41 12.02
N VAL A 148 -3.62 -2.33 11.66
CA VAL A 148 -3.80 -2.80 10.28
C VAL A 148 -4.34 -1.67 9.39
N PHE A 149 -5.25 -0.83 9.89
CA PHE A 149 -5.70 0.37 9.18
C PHE A 149 -4.58 1.35 8.88
N ALA A 150 -3.77 1.70 9.87
CA ALA A 150 -2.62 2.59 9.67
C ALA A 150 -1.66 2.03 8.61
N THR A 151 -1.39 0.72 8.68
CA THR A 151 -0.56 0.02 7.68
C THR A 151 -1.17 0.10 6.28
N ALA A 152 -2.47 -0.16 6.16
CA ALA A 152 -3.18 -0.09 4.88
C ALA A 152 -3.22 1.33 4.31
N PHE A 153 -3.48 2.34 5.14
CA PHE A 153 -3.49 3.74 4.72
C PHE A 153 -2.16 4.15 4.12
N SER A 154 -1.05 3.86 4.80
CA SER A 154 0.26 4.21 4.24
C SER A 154 0.63 3.40 3.00
N ALA A 155 0.30 2.10 2.96
CA ALA A 155 0.55 1.29 1.78
C ALA A 155 -0.22 1.84 0.56
N ALA A 156 -1.47 2.30 0.78
CA ALA A 156 -2.30 2.91 -0.25
C ALA A 156 -1.78 4.27 -0.72
N VAL A 157 -1.36 5.16 0.20
CA VAL A 157 -0.70 6.43 -0.16
C VAL A 157 0.57 6.17 -0.97
N LEU A 158 1.45 5.30 -0.47
CA LEU A 158 2.71 4.97 -1.13
C LEU A 158 2.46 4.40 -2.54
N THR A 159 1.50 3.47 -2.67
CA THR A 159 1.15 2.86 -3.96
C THR A 159 0.64 3.91 -4.94
N ALA A 160 -0.30 4.75 -4.54
CA ALA A 160 -0.86 5.80 -5.40
C ALA A 160 0.24 6.77 -5.88
N VAL A 161 1.08 7.25 -4.96
CA VAL A 161 2.18 8.19 -5.24
C VAL A 161 3.23 7.54 -6.15
N VAL A 162 3.72 6.34 -5.84
CA VAL A 162 4.74 5.65 -6.64
C VAL A 162 4.21 5.33 -8.04
N VAL A 163 2.96 4.88 -8.15
CA VAL A 163 2.35 4.61 -9.46
C VAL A 163 2.27 5.89 -10.30
N ARG A 164 1.78 7.00 -9.71
CA ARG A 164 1.60 8.27 -10.43
C ARG A 164 2.90 8.95 -10.81
N TYR A 165 3.87 8.99 -9.90
CA TYR A 165 5.07 9.83 -10.04
C TYR A 165 6.34 9.07 -10.41
N VAL A 166 6.36 7.75 -10.30
CA VAL A 166 7.55 6.93 -10.62
C VAL A 166 7.25 5.95 -11.74
N ILE A 167 6.25 5.08 -11.56
CA ILE A 167 5.98 3.98 -12.50
C ILE A 167 5.42 4.52 -13.82
N LEU A 168 4.33 5.30 -13.80
CA LEU A 168 3.72 5.82 -15.03
C LEU A 168 4.69 6.68 -15.86
N PRO A 169 5.40 7.67 -15.30
CA PRO A 169 6.39 8.43 -16.06
C PRO A 169 7.50 7.56 -16.64
N SER A 170 8.01 6.60 -15.87
CA SER A 170 9.04 5.66 -16.35
C SER A 170 8.55 4.81 -17.52
N MET A 171 7.30 4.34 -17.49
CA MET A 171 6.72 3.56 -18.59
C MET A 171 6.56 4.42 -19.85
N ILE A 172 6.14 5.68 -19.72
CA ILE A 172 6.01 6.62 -20.83
C ILE A 172 7.38 6.90 -21.46
N GLN A 173 8.38 7.22 -20.63
CA GLN A 173 9.76 7.49 -21.08
C GLN A 173 10.37 6.29 -21.81
N ASN A 174 10.03 5.08 -21.39
CA ASN A 174 10.52 3.83 -21.99
C ASN A 174 9.67 3.33 -23.16
N GLY A 175 8.61 4.04 -23.56
CA GLY A 175 7.70 3.63 -24.63
C GLY A 175 6.89 2.35 -24.32
N SER A 176 6.75 2.01 -23.04
CA SER A 176 6.00 0.83 -22.60
C SER A 176 4.49 1.11 -22.65
N PRO A 177 3.65 0.14 -23.07
CA PRO A 177 2.19 0.31 -23.07
C PRO A 177 1.66 0.58 -21.66
N ILE A 178 0.88 1.66 -21.48
CA ILE A 178 0.37 2.08 -20.16
C ILE A 178 -1.12 1.80 -19.93
N ASP A 179 -1.87 1.39 -20.95
CA ASP A 179 -3.33 1.21 -20.85
C ASP A 179 -3.74 0.20 -19.78
N HIS A 180 -2.92 -0.83 -19.56
CA HIS A 180 -3.21 -1.83 -18.53
C HIS A 180 -3.26 -1.23 -17.12
N MET A 181 -2.49 -0.16 -16.84
CA MET A 181 -2.48 0.53 -15.54
C MET A 181 -3.83 1.19 -15.19
N PHE A 182 -4.74 1.28 -16.17
CA PHE A 182 -6.07 1.85 -16.05
C PHE A 182 -7.20 0.80 -16.06
N LEU A 183 -6.86 -0.49 -16.05
CA LEU A 183 -7.84 -1.57 -15.89
C LEU A 183 -8.53 -1.49 -14.52
N PRO A 184 -9.75 -2.02 -14.37
CA PRO A 184 -10.52 -1.88 -13.14
C PRO A 184 -9.79 -2.34 -11.87
N HIS A 185 -9.10 -3.48 -11.92
CA HIS A 185 -8.36 -4.00 -10.77
C HIS A 185 -7.15 -3.12 -10.42
N GLU A 186 -6.41 -2.63 -11.41
CA GLU A 186 -5.31 -1.68 -11.20
C GLU A 186 -5.84 -0.39 -10.57
N GLN A 187 -6.99 0.11 -11.02
CA GLN A 187 -7.61 1.30 -10.43
C GLN A 187 -8.04 1.09 -8.98
N VAL A 188 -8.51 -0.12 -8.63
CA VAL A 188 -8.83 -0.44 -7.23
C VAL A 188 -7.56 -0.45 -6.36
N MET A 189 -6.50 -1.10 -6.84
CA MET A 189 -5.22 -1.19 -6.14
C MET A 189 -4.50 0.16 -6.01
N HIS A 190 -4.51 0.97 -7.07
CA HIS A 190 -3.73 2.19 -7.17
C HIS A 190 -4.46 3.41 -6.60
N ASN A 191 -5.79 3.46 -6.66
CA ASN A 191 -6.55 4.66 -6.34
C ASN A 191 -7.65 4.41 -5.31
N TRP A 192 -8.56 3.46 -5.55
CA TRP A 192 -9.75 3.31 -4.69
C TRP A 192 -9.43 2.91 -3.26
N ALA A 193 -8.41 2.07 -3.03
CA ALA A 193 -7.97 1.74 -1.68
C ALA A 193 -7.65 3.00 -0.87
N LEU A 194 -6.90 3.94 -1.45
CA LEU A 194 -6.57 5.22 -0.80
C LEU A 194 -7.82 6.07 -0.56
N ILE A 195 -8.70 6.20 -1.54
CA ILE A 195 -9.94 6.98 -1.42
C ILE A 195 -10.79 6.45 -0.27
N LEU A 196 -11.01 5.14 -0.21
CA LEU A 196 -11.89 4.52 0.78
C LEU A 196 -11.28 4.60 2.19
N LEU A 197 -9.96 4.48 2.32
CA LEU A 197 -9.26 4.68 3.60
C LEU A 197 -9.25 6.16 4.01
N ALA A 198 -9.15 7.10 3.05
CA ALA A 198 -9.20 8.53 3.32
C ALA A 198 -10.59 8.98 3.79
N ILE A 199 -11.67 8.41 3.25
CA ILE A 199 -13.04 8.65 3.74
C ILE A 199 -13.17 8.22 5.20
N GLU A 200 -12.70 7.01 5.56
CA GLU A 200 -12.68 6.52 6.95
C GLU A 200 -11.92 7.47 7.90
N LEU A 201 -10.74 7.92 7.48
CA LEU A 201 -9.93 8.82 8.27
C LEU A 201 -10.58 10.20 8.40
N GLY A 202 -11.18 10.71 7.33
CA GLY A 202 -11.86 12.01 7.29
C GLY A 202 -13.13 12.06 8.13
N LEU A 203 -13.92 10.98 8.13
CA LEU A 203 -15.14 10.86 8.93
C LEU A 203 -14.89 10.63 10.42
N GLY A 204 -13.63 10.48 10.84
CA GLY A 204 -13.30 10.21 12.23
C GLY A 204 -13.49 8.76 12.66
N TRP A 205 -13.82 7.87 11.72
CA TRP A 205 -14.15 6.48 12.01
C TRP A 205 -12.91 5.63 12.30
N MET A 206 -11.73 6.09 11.89
CA MET A 206 -10.43 5.52 12.24
C MET A 206 -9.41 6.60 12.58
N THR A 207 -8.30 6.22 13.21
CA THR A 207 -7.20 7.12 13.58
C THR A 207 -5.86 6.47 13.28
N VAL A 208 -4.82 7.28 13.10
CA VAL A 208 -3.43 6.81 12.96
C VAL A 208 -2.62 7.39 14.11
N GLN A 209 -2.03 6.51 14.91
CA GLN A 209 -1.17 6.92 16.03
C GLN A 209 0.31 6.90 15.64
N ALA A 210 1.11 7.76 16.27
CA ALA A 210 2.55 7.86 15.98
C ALA A 210 3.31 6.52 16.05
N PRO A 211 3.07 5.61 17.03
CA PRO A 211 3.76 4.32 17.06
C PRO A 211 3.48 3.45 15.83
N MET A 212 2.29 3.56 15.25
CA MET A 212 1.85 2.75 14.11
C MET A 212 2.52 3.14 12.80
N VAL A 213 3.20 4.29 12.73
CA VAL A 213 4.06 4.70 11.61
C VAL A 213 5.09 3.61 11.29
N SER A 214 5.64 2.99 12.33
CA SER A 214 6.62 1.94 12.15
C SER A 214 6.05 0.70 11.45
N LEU A 215 4.75 0.42 11.56
CA LEU A 215 4.17 -0.83 11.05
C LEU A 215 4.18 -0.96 9.54
N GLY A 216 4.03 0.12 8.77
CA GLY A 216 4.21 -0.02 7.31
C GLY A 216 5.65 0.07 6.86
N LEU A 217 6.57 0.58 7.68
CA LEU A 217 8.00 0.29 7.47
C LEU A 217 8.25 -1.21 7.66
N THR A 218 7.65 -1.85 8.68
CA THR A 218 7.71 -3.31 8.85
C THR A 218 7.12 -3.99 7.61
N TYR A 219 5.93 -3.57 7.18
CA TYR A 219 5.23 -4.16 6.04
C TYR A 219 6.01 -4.05 4.73
N GLY A 220 6.59 -2.87 4.46
CA GLY A 220 7.47 -2.65 3.32
C GLY A 220 8.74 -3.51 3.39
N ALA A 221 9.37 -3.62 4.56
CA ALA A 221 10.53 -4.49 4.74
C ALA A 221 10.19 -5.97 4.51
N ILE A 222 9.04 -6.45 5.01
CA ILE A 222 8.55 -7.81 4.75
C ILE A 222 8.36 -8.02 3.24
N TYR A 223 7.79 -7.05 2.54
CA TYR A 223 7.63 -7.14 1.08
C TYR A 223 8.98 -7.22 0.34
N LEU A 224 9.98 -6.45 0.76
CA LEU A 224 11.31 -6.49 0.16
C LEU A 224 12.01 -7.84 0.40
N ILE A 225 11.87 -8.40 1.61
CA ILE A 225 12.32 -9.76 1.92
C ILE A 225 11.61 -10.76 1.00
N PHE A 226 10.27 -10.69 0.93
CA PHE A 226 9.48 -11.55 0.03
C PHE A 226 9.94 -11.45 -1.42
N SER A 227 10.16 -10.23 -1.92
CA SER A 227 10.60 -9.98 -3.30
C SER A 227 11.96 -10.61 -3.59
N GLU A 228 12.89 -10.55 -2.63
CA GLU A 228 14.19 -11.20 -2.74
C GLU A 228 14.06 -12.73 -2.76
N LEU A 229 13.26 -13.30 -1.86
CA LEU A 229 13.00 -14.74 -1.83
C LEU A 229 12.32 -15.22 -3.12
N TRP A 230 11.38 -14.44 -3.64
CA TRP A 230 10.73 -14.71 -4.91
C TRP A 230 11.71 -14.70 -6.09
N ALA A 231 12.64 -13.74 -6.12
CA ALA A 231 13.64 -13.65 -7.17
C ALA A 231 14.72 -14.76 -7.09
N LEU A 232 14.98 -15.31 -5.89
CA LEU A 232 15.94 -16.39 -5.69
C LEU A 232 15.35 -17.78 -5.93
N TRP A 233 14.14 -18.04 -5.41
CA TRP A 233 13.57 -19.39 -5.33
C TRP A 233 12.16 -19.53 -5.89
N GLY A 234 11.45 -18.42 -6.10
CA GLY A 234 10.10 -18.39 -6.66
C GLY A 234 10.11 -18.20 -8.18
N GLY A 235 9.70 -17.03 -8.64
CA GLY A 235 9.57 -16.71 -10.07
C GLY A 235 10.87 -16.30 -10.78
N GLY A 236 11.96 -16.05 -10.06
CA GLY A 236 13.26 -15.74 -10.67
C GLY A 236 13.41 -14.30 -11.17
N TYR A 237 12.54 -13.38 -10.74
CA TYR A 237 12.52 -11.99 -11.17
C TYR A 237 12.11 -11.04 -10.04
N TYR A 238 12.44 -9.75 -10.17
CA TYR A 238 11.88 -8.67 -9.36
C TYR A 238 10.77 -7.97 -10.14
N VAL A 239 9.58 -7.79 -9.53
CA VAL A 239 8.47 -7.08 -10.18
C VAL A 239 8.87 -5.66 -10.57
N TYR A 240 9.65 -5.00 -9.70
CA TYR A 240 10.19 -3.68 -9.93
C TYR A 240 11.72 -3.76 -10.05
N GLU A 241 12.31 -3.07 -11.01
CA GLU A 241 13.77 -3.06 -11.19
C GLU A 241 14.48 -2.41 -10.00
N PHE A 242 13.92 -1.34 -9.44
CA PHE A 242 14.53 -0.55 -8.38
C PHE A 242 14.62 -1.27 -7.02
N ILE A 243 14.05 -2.46 -6.87
CA ILE A 243 14.17 -3.29 -5.65
C ILE A 243 15.25 -4.37 -5.78
N ASP A 244 15.90 -4.51 -6.94
CA ASP A 244 17.07 -5.39 -7.06
C ASP A 244 18.16 -4.92 -6.08
N PRO A 245 18.66 -5.80 -5.19
CA PRO A 245 19.63 -5.40 -4.16
C PRO A 245 21.06 -5.29 -4.67
N ARG A 246 21.36 -5.71 -5.92
CA ARG A 246 22.72 -5.82 -6.48
C ARG A 246 23.32 -4.51 -7.00
N PRO A 247 22.60 -3.65 -7.73
CA PRO A 247 23.18 -2.44 -8.32
C PRO A 247 23.84 -1.53 -7.29
N ARG A 248 24.82 -0.72 -7.74
CA ARG A 248 25.53 0.26 -6.89
C ARG A 248 24.60 1.15 -6.08
N LEU A 249 23.52 1.61 -6.72
CA LEU A 249 22.57 2.55 -6.13
C LEU A 249 21.44 1.89 -5.33
N ALA A 250 21.39 0.55 -5.27
CA ALA A 250 20.31 -0.17 -4.59
C ALA A 250 20.08 0.28 -3.13
N PRO A 251 21.11 0.45 -2.27
CA PRO A 251 20.88 0.95 -0.91
C PRO A 251 20.22 2.34 -0.87
N TYR A 252 20.54 3.22 -1.82
CA TYR A 252 19.93 4.55 -1.89
C TYR A 252 18.48 4.51 -2.35
N PHE A 253 18.13 3.63 -3.30
CA PHE A 253 16.74 3.41 -3.68
C PHE A 253 15.91 2.85 -2.53
N LEU A 254 16.47 1.90 -1.76
CA LEU A 254 15.82 1.35 -0.56
C LEU A 254 15.63 2.41 0.52
N LEU A 255 16.61 3.27 0.76
CA LEU A 255 16.48 4.42 1.66
C LEU A 255 15.42 5.41 1.16
N GLY A 256 15.41 5.73 -0.13
CA GLY A 256 14.40 6.60 -0.74
C GLY A 256 12.98 6.06 -0.57
N LEU A 257 12.77 4.76 -0.81
CA LEU A 257 11.49 4.09 -0.60
C LEU A 257 11.07 4.10 0.87
N THR A 258 12.03 3.91 1.79
CA THR A 258 11.82 4.00 3.24
C THR A 258 11.36 5.39 3.66
N ILE A 259 12.01 6.44 3.15
CA ILE A 259 11.63 7.83 3.40
C ILE A 259 10.23 8.11 2.85
N LEU A 260 9.94 7.68 1.63
CA LEU A 260 8.63 7.87 1.02
C LEU A 260 7.51 7.15 1.79
N CYS A 261 7.80 5.94 2.28
CA CYS A 261 6.90 5.20 3.16
C CYS A 261 6.69 5.96 4.48
N ALA A 262 7.75 6.43 5.14
CA ALA A 262 7.65 7.20 6.37
C ALA A 262 6.85 8.51 6.18
N LEU A 263 7.06 9.23 5.08
CA LEU A 263 6.29 10.43 4.74
C LEU A 263 4.80 10.13 4.54
N SER A 264 4.48 9.03 3.84
CA SER A 264 3.10 8.58 3.64
C SER A 264 2.38 8.34 4.96
N PHE A 265 3.08 7.81 5.96
CA PHE A 265 2.57 7.63 7.32
C PHE A 265 2.40 8.93 8.11
N VAL A 266 3.40 9.83 8.05
CA VAL A 266 3.36 11.12 8.73
C VAL A 266 2.13 11.90 8.31
N ILE A 267 1.71 11.81 7.04
CA ILE A 267 0.48 12.43 6.55
C ILE A 267 -0.76 11.90 7.30
N GLY A 268 -0.92 10.58 7.43
CA GLY A 268 -2.06 9.99 8.13
C GLY A 268 -2.11 10.34 9.61
N TRP A 269 -0.95 10.33 10.28
CA TRP A 269 -0.84 10.76 11.68
C TRP A 269 -1.14 12.25 11.83
N PHE A 270 -0.58 13.10 10.97
CA PHE A 270 -0.80 14.55 11.00
C PHE A 270 -2.27 14.93 10.76
N VAL A 271 -2.93 14.25 9.82
CA VAL A 271 -4.38 14.39 9.61
C VAL A 271 -5.16 14.00 10.86
N SER A 272 -4.76 12.92 11.55
CA SER A 272 -5.41 12.48 12.79
C SER A 272 -5.29 13.55 13.89
N LEU A 273 -4.11 14.17 14.03
CA LEU A 273 -3.88 15.27 14.99
C LEU A 273 -4.71 16.51 14.67
N ILE A 274 -4.69 16.95 13.40
CA ILE A 274 -5.44 18.14 12.98
C ILE A 274 -6.93 17.94 13.16
N ARG A 275 -7.45 16.74 12.87
CA ARG A 275 -8.89 16.46 12.93
C ARG A 275 -9.46 16.71 14.32
N GLU A 276 -8.68 16.46 15.38
CA GLU A 276 -9.12 16.73 16.76
C GLU A 276 -9.37 18.23 17.01
N GLN A 277 -8.66 19.12 16.30
CA GLN A 277 -8.74 20.57 16.47
C GLN A 277 -9.60 21.25 15.39
N ASN A 278 -9.50 20.79 14.15
CA ASN A 278 -10.16 21.34 12.98
C ASN A 278 -10.49 20.23 11.95
N PRO A 279 -11.64 19.55 12.09
CA PRO A 279 -12.07 18.49 11.17
C PRO A 279 -12.16 18.94 9.72
N PHE A 280 -12.59 20.19 9.47
CA PHE A 280 -12.71 20.73 8.12
C PHE A 280 -11.34 20.79 7.42
N PHE A 281 -10.33 21.32 8.11
CA PHE A 281 -8.98 21.39 7.55
C PHE A 281 -8.38 19.99 7.32
N ALA A 282 -8.64 19.03 8.21
CA ALA A 282 -8.24 17.64 8.01
C ALA A 282 -8.83 17.02 6.72
N VAL A 283 -10.12 17.26 6.46
CA VAL A 283 -10.79 16.79 5.23
C VAL A 283 -10.19 17.45 3.99
N VAL A 284 -9.92 18.76 4.02
CA VAL A 284 -9.28 19.47 2.90
C VAL A 284 -7.90 18.88 2.60
N LEU A 285 -7.07 18.62 3.63
CA LEU A 285 -5.77 17.98 3.44
C LEU A 285 -5.89 16.57 2.84
N LEU A 286 -6.87 15.78 3.27
CA LEU A 286 -7.13 14.46 2.69
C LEU A 286 -7.57 14.55 1.23
N LEU A 287 -8.41 15.51 0.88
CA LEU A 287 -8.82 15.74 -0.51
C LEU A 287 -7.62 16.13 -1.38
N LEU A 288 -6.75 17.01 -0.90
CA LEU A 288 -5.52 17.38 -1.60
C LEU A 288 -4.58 16.18 -1.78
N LEU A 289 -4.44 15.35 -0.74
CA LEU A 289 -3.66 14.12 -0.81
C LEU A 289 -4.22 13.16 -1.86
N VAL A 290 -5.52 12.88 -1.82
CA VAL A 290 -6.20 11.97 -2.75
C VAL A 290 -6.10 12.49 -4.18
N PHE A 291 -6.39 13.77 -4.39
CA PHE A 291 -6.33 14.39 -5.72
C PHE A 291 -4.90 14.46 -6.26
N GLY A 292 -3.92 14.75 -5.40
CA GLY A 292 -2.50 14.78 -5.73
C GLY A 292 -1.90 13.40 -5.99
N SER A 293 -2.42 12.34 -5.37
CA SER A 293 -1.83 11.00 -5.46
C SER A 293 -2.47 10.13 -6.54
N THR A 294 -3.79 10.24 -6.74
CA THR A 294 -4.52 9.31 -7.61
C THR A 294 -4.43 9.68 -9.09
N ARG A 295 -4.53 8.71 -10.00
CA ARG A 295 -4.59 8.94 -11.46
C ARG A 295 -5.55 7.96 -12.13
N PHE A 296 -6.65 8.48 -12.67
CA PHE A 296 -7.73 7.69 -13.30
C PHE A 296 -7.71 7.66 -14.82
N LYS A 297 -6.98 8.59 -15.46
CA LYS A 297 -6.96 8.73 -16.92
C LYS A 297 -5.56 8.56 -17.47
N ASN A 298 -5.49 7.90 -18.64
CA ASN A 298 -4.27 7.77 -19.42
C ASN A 298 -3.79 9.17 -19.87
N PRO A 299 -2.59 9.64 -19.46
CA PRO A 299 -2.04 10.93 -19.87
C PRO A 299 -1.87 11.06 -21.39
N LEU A 300 -1.49 9.98 -22.09
CA LEU A 300 -1.28 10.00 -23.54
C LEU A 300 -2.59 10.16 -24.32
N SER A 301 -3.72 9.71 -23.77
CA SER A 301 -5.05 9.91 -24.37
C SER A 301 -5.54 11.36 -24.29
N LEU A 302 -4.93 12.18 -23.44
CA LEU A 302 -5.30 13.58 -23.20
C LEU A 302 -4.46 14.57 -24.01
N GLY A 303 -3.49 14.10 -24.80
CA GLY A 303 -2.55 14.98 -25.50
C GLY A 303 -1.50 15.60 -24.58
N ASP A 304 -1.33 15.08 -23.36
CA ASP A 304 -0.20 15.43 -22.48
C ASP A 304 1.09 14.81 -23.08
N SER A 305 1.57 15.40 -24.18
CA SER A 305 2.92 15.15 -24.67
C SER A 305 3.89 15.67 -23.63
N ALA A 306 4.86 14.83 -23.27
CA ALA A 306 5.91 15.10 -22.29
C ALA A 306 6.55 16.49 -22.49
N SER A 307 6.14 17.46 -21.67
CA SER A 307 6.90 18.67 -21.36
C SER A 307 6.29 19.31 -20.11
N ASP A 308 6.84 18.95 -18.96
CA ASP A 308 7.17 19.83 -17.82
C ASP A 308 7.97 19.01 -16.77
#